data_AF-A0A812Q7U3-F1
#
_entry.id   AF-A0A812Q7U3-F1
#
_cell.length_a   1.000
_cell.length_b   1.000
_cell.length_c   1.000
_cell.angle_alpha   90.00
_cell.angle_beta   90.00
_cell.angle_gamma   90.00
#
_symmetry.space_group_name_H-M   'P 1'
#
loop_
_entity.id
_entity.type
_entity.pdbx_description
1 polymer ?
#
loop_
_entity_poly.entity_id
_entity_poly.type
_entity_poly.pdbx_seq_one_letter_code
_entity_poly.pdbx_strand_id
1 'polypeptide(L)'
;ASTFKEMVEKHACCGAFLHFLRMLEARAPSAAFPDMEKQLRHQFLYGYLDSSLVNVLETAVPPASLDEVPAFRTFVSQLDATQRDQKDAENAARAKQVRDATLAQLKGLLESDLLLLRARLPHHVLRAQETALDMKYLRDRQKKGQDFTAEWMGKFCELHELPADLSCGSVLPNILKFMDQFRGVAGKYILALLDLTVLPANVDYLKEVVQMLASLIASSSGSLGHVQLPMSHRAMAPSTATKNRRTVEDLLLKQKLSVDNHLVLLFDRPAEGNSSDRRSLVQCCLMTPSGASSASVWQNSQAMQDGRIGPLPLIRVADMVGFDETNRPSPSARIEQLLVQKQCEFGKAILQKMLEANAETFLRYTGVLRPEQAGDVKNHMSQAVYAHWDESTVAPPKRRPRPEGSDEPTVSLELLAWQDKQPVWPPDLDSKFPPGSEQSEILKDLKAKFQAEFPQAAPIQRRNSSSSATGERRVHGVCDYTADGPPADVQRAVNPAVVPVADFSETPLGSTPLRPGKISLMISDKYELWMGNLTPNELVTEAGELLGFGTGGYRQQVV
;
A
#
# COMPACT_ATOMS: atom_id res chain seq x y z
N ALA A 1 -59.67 21.90 -89.37
CA ALA A 1 -60.00 20.48 -89.15
C ALA A 1 -58.77 19.83 -88.54
N SER A 2 -58.91 19.15 -87.40
CA SER A 2 -57.80 18.45 -86.75
C SER A 2 -57.35 17.26 -87.60
N THR A 3 -56.06 16.97 -87.64
CA THR A 3 -55.55 15.78 -88.35
C THR A 3 -55.83 14.50 -87.56
N PHE A 4 -55.84 13.33 -88.22
CA PHE A 4 -56.02 12.05 -87.54
C PHE A 4 -54.93 11.84 -86.46
N LYS A 5 -53.70 12.26 -86.73
CA LYS A 5 -52.58 12.19 -85.77
C LYS A 5 -52.87 12.99 -84.49
N GLU A 6 -53.36 14.22 -84.64
CA GLU A 6 -53.75 15.06 -83.48
C GLU A 6 -54.91 14.46 -82.68
N MET A 7 -55.85 13.77 -83.34
CA MET A 7 -56.97 13.12 -82.66
C MET A 7 -56.53 11.88 -81.86
N VAL A 8 -55.59 11.09 -82.40
CA VAL A 8 -55.00 9.93 -81.71
C VAL A 8 -54.21 10.38 -80.47
N GLU A 9 -53.42 11.44 -80.59
CA GLU A 9 -52.65 12.02 -79.48
C GLU A 9 -53.57 12.50 -78.35
N LYS A 10 -54.63 13.25 -78.69
CA LYS A 10 -55.63 13.70 -77.71
C LYS A 10 -56.35 12.53 -77.03
N HIS A 11 -56.67 11.47 -77.78
CA HIS A 11 -57.29 10.27 -77.21
C HIS A 11 -56.34 9.56 -76.23
N ALA A 12 -55.05 9.46 -76.57
CA ALA A 12 -54.03 8.88 -75.69
C ALA A 12 -53.87 9.70 -74.41
N CYS A 13 -53.88 11.03 -74.49
CA CYS A 13 -53.86 11.92 -73.31
C CYS A 13 -55.08 11.73 -72.40
N CYS A 14 -56.28 11.55 -72.95
CA CYS A 14 -57.47 11.21 -72.15
C CYS A 14 -57.29 9.90 -71.38
N GLY A 15 -56.74 8.87 -72.05
CA GLY A 15 -56.43 7.58 -71.42
C GLY A 15 -55.40 7.71 -70.30
N ALA A 16 -54.29 8.42 -70.55
CA ALA A 16 -53.25 8.69 -69.58
C ALA A 16 -53.77 9.45 -68.36
N PHE A 17 -54.57 10.50 -68.59
CA PHE A 17 -55.18 11.28 -67.52
C PHE A 17 -56.06 10.41 -66.61
N LEU A 18 -56.95 9.59 -67.18
CA LEU A 18 -57.80 8.68 -66.39
C LEU A 18 -56.97 7.62 -65.63
N HIS A 19 -55.87 7.14 -66.22
CA HIS A 19 -54.96 6.21 -65.56
C HIS A 19 -54.30 6.85 -64.33
N PHE A 20 -53.67 8.01 -64.48
CA PHE A 20 -53.05 8.72 -63.37
C PHE A 20 -54.07 9.18 -62.32
N LEU A 21 -55.28 9.55 -62.74
CA LEU A 21 -56.35 9.90 -61.81
C LEU A 21 -56.74 8.71 -60.92
N ARG A 22 -56.84 7.49 -61.47
CA ARG A 22 -57.07 6.26 -60.69
C ARG A 22 -55.89 5.92 -59.76
N MET A 23 -54.65 6.14 -60.21
CA MET A 23 -53.49 5.95 -59.35
C MET A 23 -53.49 6.92 -58.16
N LEU A 24 -53.90 8.17 -58.41
CA LEU A 24 -54.07 9.16 -57.37
C LEU A 24 -55.21 8.78 -56.42
N GLU A 25 -56.34 8.29 -56.94
CA GLU A 25 -57.48 7.78 -56.14
C GLU A 25 -57.06 6.68 -55.17
N ALA A 26 -56.24 5.74 -55.66
CA ALA A 26 -55.74 4.64 -54.83
C ALA A 26 -54.79 5.10 -53.71
N ARG A 27 -54.15 6.28 -53.85
CA ARG A 27 -53.17 6.81 -52.89
C ARG A 27 -53.75 7.89 -51.97
N ALA A 28 -54.75 8.63 -52.44
CA ALA A 28 -55.34 9.74 -51.71
C ALA A 28 -56.36 9.26 -50.67
N PRO A 29 -56.44 9.91 -49.49
CA PRO A 29 -57.54 9.69 -48.56
C PRO A 29 -58.88 9.92 -49.25
N SER A 30 -59.87 9.06 -48.98
CA SER A 30 -61.20 9.13 -49.62
C SER A 30 -61.88 10.50 -49.45
N ALA A 31 -61.53 11.26 -48.41
CA ALA A 31 -62.04 12.60 -48.16
C ALA A 31 -61.37 13.70 -49.01
N ALA A 32 -60.10 13.54 -49.39
CA ALA A 32 -59.33 14.55 -50.11
C ALA A 32 -59.36 14.36 -51.63
N PHE A 33 -59.59 13.12 -52.09
CA PHE A 33 -59.60 12.78 -53.51
C PHE A 33 -60.61 13.59 -54.36
N PRO A 34 -61.88 13.82 -53.94
CA PRO A 34 -62.85 14.54 -54.77
C PRO A 34 -62.39 15.97 -55.14
N ASP A 35 -61.73 16.67 -54.22
CA ASP A 35 -61.21 18.02 -54.47
C ASP A 35 -59.98 17.99 -55.37
N MET A 36 -59.06 17.04 -55.16
CA MET A 36 -57.89 16.84 -56.02
C MET A 36 -58.32 16.49 -57.45
N GLU A 37 -59.27 15.58 -57.60
CA GLU A 37 -59.87 15.20 -58.88
C GLU A 37 -60.49 16.40 -59.57
N LYS A 38 -61.30 17.20 -58.85
CA LYS A 38 -61.94 18.39 -59.41
C LYS A 38 -60.93 19.42 -59.94
N GLN A 39 -59.82 19.62 -59.23
CA GLN A 39 -58.75 20.52 -59.66
C GLN A 39 -58.01 20.00 -60.89
N LEU A 40 -57.63 18.72 -60.89
CA LEU A 40 -56.93 18.08 -62.00
C LEU A 40 -57.82 18.00 -63.25
N ARG A 41 -59.12 17.71 -63.10
CA ARG A 41 -60.09 17.74 -64.20
C ARG A 41 -60.21 19.13 -64.82
N HIS A 42 -60.24 20.19 -64.01
CA HIS A 42 -60.21 21.54 -64.55
C HIS A 42 -58.93 21.81 -65.35
N GLN A 43 -57.76 21.48 -64.80
CA GLN A 43 -56.49 21.67 -65.50
C GLN A 43 -56.42 20.88 -66.81
N PHE A 44 -56.96 19.66 -66.81
CA PHE A 44 -57.08 18.83 -68.01
C PHE A 44 -57.99 19.47 -69.07
N LEU A 45 -59.19 19.93 -68.68
CA LEU A 45 -60.15 20.54 -69.60
C LEU A 45 -59.65 21.85 -70.24
N TYR A 46 -58.80 22.60 -69.55
CA TYR A 46 -58.14 23.80 -70.10
C TYR A 46 -56.90 23.48 -70.97
N GLY A 47 -56.54 22.20 -71.13
CA GLY A 47 -55.39 21.76 -71.93
C GLY A 47 -54.02 21.99 -71.28
N TYR A 48 -53.97 22.36 -70.00
CA TYR A 48 -52.71 22.62 -69.30
C TYR A 48 -51.88 21.34 -69.05
N LEU A 49 -52.51 20.17 -69.14
CA LEU A 49 -51.85 18.89 -68.89
C LEU A 49 -51.36 18.19 -70.16
N ASP A 50 -51.81 18.62 -71.34
CA ASP A 50 -51.62 17.89 -72.59
C ASP A 50 -50.13 17.66 -72.89
N SER A 51 -49.31 18.71 -72.84
CA SER A 51 -47.87 18.61 -73.08
C SER A 51 -47.15 17.66 -72.11
N SER A 52 -47.56 17.66 -70.84
CA SER A 52 -46.98 16.78 -69.81
C SER A 52 -47.39 15.32 -70.01
N LEU A 53 -48.66 15.08 -70.37
CA LEU A 53 -49.19 13.74 -70.62
C LEU A 53 -48.59 13.14 -71.89
N VAL A 54 -48.45 13.92 -72.97
CA VAL A 54 -47.76 13.50 -74.20
C VAL A 54 -46.31 13.14 -73.88
N ASN A 55 -45.59 14.01 -73.16
CA ASN A 55 -44.20 13.74 -72.82
C ASN A 55 -44.07 12.43 -72.01
N VAL A 56 -44.95 12.17 -71.04
CA VAL A 56 -44.90 10.91 -70.27
C VAL A 56 -45.24 9.70 -71.14
N LEU A 57 -46.22 9.81 -72.05
CA LEU A 57 -46.56 8.74 -72.99
C LEU A 57 -45.42 8.41 -73.96
N GLU A 58 -44.60 9.40 -74.33
CA GLU A 58 -43.46 9.22 -75.23
C GLU A 58 -42.19 8.74 -74.52
N THR A 59 -42.01 9.12 -73.25
CA THR A 59 -40.73 8.92 -72.55
C THR A 59 -40.76 7.83 -71.48
N ALA A 60 -41.92 7.53 -70.88
CA ALA A 60 -42.02 6.59 -69.77
C ALA A 60 -42.41 5.18 -70.25
N VAL A 61 -41.81 4.16 -69.62
CA VAL A 61 -42.18 2.75 -69.81
C VAL A 61 -43.35 2.44 -68.88
N PRO A 62 -44.50 1.92 -69.37
CA PRO A 62 -45.63 1.59 -68.51
C PRO A 62 -45.28 0.52 -67.46
N PRO A 63 -45.77 0.64 -66.20
CA PRO A 63 -46.59 1.74 -65.69
C PRO A 63 -45.75 2.95 -65.25
N ALA A 64 -46.11 4.13 -65.77
CA ALA A 64 -45.51 5.40 -65.38
C ALA A 64 -45.94 5.81 -63.96
N SER A 65 -45.07 6.50 -63.22
CA SER A 65 -45.37 6.96 -61.86
C SER A 65 -46.11 8.30 -61.85
N LEU A 66 -46.89 8.56 -60.78
CA LEU A 66 -47.53 9.86 -60.58
C LEU A 66 -46.51 11.01 -60.49
N ASP A 67 -45.28 10.70 -60.07
CA ASP A 67 -44.19 11.65 -59.94
C ASP A 67 -43.62 12.09 -61.30
N GLU A 68 -43.92 11.38 -62.39
CA GLU A 68 -43.45 11.76 -63.72
C GLU A 68 -44.30 12.88 -64.34
N VAL A 69 -45.55 13.05 -63.91
CA VAL A 69 -46.46 14.08 -64.43
C VAL A 69 -46.43 15.31 -63.52
N PRO A 70 -45.87 16.47 -63.95
CA PRO A 70 -45.66 17.64 -63.09
C PRO A 70 -46.89 18.12 -62.32
N ALA A 71 -48.08 18.03 -62.92
CA ALA A 71 -49.33 18.44 -62.27
C ALA A 71 -49.77 17.53 -61.12
N PHE A 72 -49.36 16.25 -61.13
CA PHE A 72 -49.67 15.29 -60.07
C PHE A 72 -48.66 15.35 -58.91
N ARG A 73 -47.41 15.77 -59.17
CA ARG A 73 -46.34 15.87 -58.16
C ARG A 73 -46.73 16.66 -56.92
N THR A 74 -47.42 17.80 -57.10
CA THR A 74 -47.82 18.65 -55.98
C THR A 74 -48.77 17.93 -55.04
N PHE A 75 -49.72 17.17 -55.58
CA PHE A 75 -50.66 16.37 -54.79
C PHE A 75 -49.98 15.18 -54.13
N VAL A 76 -49.08 14.48 -54.85
CA VAL A 76 -48.29 13.38 -54.28
C VAL A 76 -47.43 13.86 -53.11
N SER A 77 -46.75 15.01 -53.26
CA SER A 77 -45.95 15.59 -52.18
C SER A 77 -46.79 15.96 -50.95
N GLN A 78 -48.02 16.43 -51.13
CA GLN A 78 -48.94 16.72 -50.02
C GLN A 78 -49.44 15.44 -49.33
N LEU A 79 -49.72 14.39 -50.10
CA LEU A 79 -50.09 13.08 -49.57
C LEU A 79 -48.92 12.46 -48.79
N ASP A 80 -47.70 12.58 -49.28
CA ASP A 80 -46.52 12.05 -48.60
C ASP A 80 -46.21 12.81 -47.31
N ALA A 81 -46.40 14.14 -47.30
CA ALA A 81 -46.27 14.93 -46.08
C ALA A 81 -47.30 14.50 -45.03
N THR A 82 -48.58 14.41 -45.40
CA THR A 82 -49.65 14.00 -44.47
C THR A 82 -49.49 12.56 -43.97
N GLN A 83 -49.05 11.63 -44.81
CA GLN A 83 -48.76 10.25 -44.39
C GLN A 83 -47.54 10.17 -43.46
N ARG A 84 -46.52 11.01 -43.66
CA ARG A 84 -45.38 11.11 -42.74
C ARG A 84 -45.82 11.65 -41.40
N ASP A 85 -46.59 12.74 -41.37
CA ASP A 85 -47.09 13.33 -40.12
C ASP A 85 -47.97 12.35 -39.33
N GLN A 86 -48.83 11.58 -40.02
CA GLN A 86 -49.64 10.52 -39.38
C GLN A 86 -48.77 9.39 -38.82
N LYS A 87 -47.80 8.89 -39.60
CA LYS A 87 -46.87 7.86 -39.13
C LYS A 87 -46.02 8.35 -37.96
N ASP A 88 -45.58 9.61 -37.98
CA ASP A 88 -44.80 10.21 -36.91
C ASP A 88 -45.65 10.38 -35.64
N ALA A 89 -46.92 10.75 -35.78
CA ALA A 89 -47.87 10.79 -34.66
C ALA A 89 -48.16 9.40 -34.07
N GLU A 90 -48.38 8.38 -34.91
CA GLU A 90 -48.59 6.99 -34.48
C GLU A 90 -47.33 6.42 -33.81
N ASN A 91 -46.16 6.68 -34.38
CA ASN A 91 -44.87 6.28 -33.82
C ASN A 91 -44.63 6.97 -32.47
N ALA A 92 -44.96 8.26 -32.33
CA ALA A 92 -44.88 8.99 -31.07
C ALA A 92 -45.82 8.42 -30.00
N ALA A 93 -47.05 8.05 -30.38
CA ALA A 93 -48.01 7.41 -29.48
C ALA A 93 -47.53 6.01 -29.03
N ARG A 94 -47.00 5.20 -29.96
CA ARG A 94 -46.43 3.89 -29.66
C ARG A 94 -45.18 4.00 -28.77
N ALA A 95 -44.32 4.98 -29.03
CA ALA A 95 -43.16 5.27 -28.19
C ALA A 95 -43.57 5.73 -26.78
N LYS A 96 -44.70 6.42 -26.62
CA LYS A 96 -45.27 6.71 -25.29
C LYS A 96 -45.72 5.43 -24.58
N GLN A 97 -46.48 4.55 -25.25
CA GLN A 97 -46.94 3.27 -24.66
C GLN A 97 -45.78 2.37 -24.22
N VAL A 98 -44.73 2.25 -25.02
CA VAL A 98 -43.53 1.45 -24.67
C VAL A 98 -42.83 2.03 -23.44
N ARG A 99 -42.74 3.36 -23.32
CA ARG A 99 -42.17 4.02 -22.14
C ARG A 99 -43.01 3.74 -20.88
N ASP A 100 -44.32 3.83 -20.97
CA ASP A 100 -45.23 3.57 -19.85
C ASP A 100 -45.15 2.11 -19.38
N ALA A 101 -45.12 1.15 -20.33
CA ALA A 101 -44.95 -0.27 -20.02
C ALA A 101 -43.59 -0.56 -19.37
N THR A 102 -42.52 0.06 -19.87
CA THR A 102 -41.17 -0.07 -19.29
C THR A 102 -41.13 0.46 -17.86
N LEU A 103 -41.78 1.59 -17.58
CA LEU A 103 -41.87 2.14 -16.23
C LEU A 103 -42.63 1.21 -15.27
N ALA A 104 -43.73 0.61 -15.72
CA ALA A 104 -44.51 -0.33 -14.90
C ALA A 104 -43.69 -1.58 -14.54
N GLN A 105 -42.93 -2.13 -15.49
CA GLN A 105 -42.01 -3.24 -15.23
C GLN A 105 -40.93 -2.86 -14.21
N LEU A 106 -40.29 -1.70 -14.39
CA LEU A 106 -39.25 -1.22 -13.46
C LEU A 106 -39.80 -1.02 -12.04
N LYS A 107 -41.03 -0.52 -11.88
CA LYS A 107 -41.69 -0.39 -10.58
C LYS A 107 -41.86 -1.73 -9.88
N GLY A 108 -42.36 -2.75 -10.59
CA GLY A 108 -42.56 -4.07 -10.02
C GLY A 108 -41.25 -4.73 -9.58
N LEU A 109 -40.19 -4.59 -10.38
CA LEU A 109 -38.86 -5.09 -10.03
C LEU A 109 -38.28 -4.37 -8.81
N LEU A 110 -38.39 -3.05 -8.76
CA LEU A 110 -37.91 -2.24 -7.63
C LEU A 110 -38.64 -2.61 -6.32
N GLU A 111 -39.96 -2.80 -6.36
CA GLU A 111 -40.74 -3.18 -5.19
C GLU A 111 -40.35 -4.57 -4.67
N SER A 112 -40.11 -5.52 -5.57
CA SER A 112 -39.61 -6.86 -5.22
C SER A 112 -38.24 -6.79 -4.53
N ASP A 113 -37.29 -6.06 -5.12
CA ASP A 113 -35.96 -5.87 -4.54
C ASP A 113 -36.04 -5.17 -3.16
N LEU A 114 -36.88 -4.13 -3.02
CA LEU A 114 -37.09 -3.43 -1.75
C LEU A 114 -37.64 -4.35 -0.65
N LEU A 115 -38.54 -5.28 -0.98
CA LEU A 115 -39.03 -6.27 -0.02
C LEU A 115 -37.91 -7.21 0.46
N LEU A 116 -37.06 -7.68 -0.46
CA LEU A 116 -35.88 -8.50 -0.12
C LEU A 116 -34.90 -7.73 0.78
N LEU A 117 -34.70 -6.44 0.50
CA LEU A 117 -33.85 -5.56 1.32
C LEU A 117 -34.43 -5.33 2.71
N ARG A 118 -35.73 -5.06 2.82
CA ARG A 118 -36.42 -4.86 4.09
C ARG A 118 -36.38 -6.09 4.98
N ALA A 119 -36.53 -7.28 4.40
CA ALA A 119 -36.37 -8.54 5.14
C ALA A 119 -34.97 -8.72 5.76
N ARG A 120 -33.95 -8.01 5.24
CA ARG A 120 -32.57 -8.03 5.75
C ARG A 120 -32.21 -6.93 6.73
N LEU A 121 -32.96 -5.83 6.80
CA LEU A 121 -32.71 -4.74 7.76
C LEU A 121 -32.59 -5.19 9.24
N PRO A 122 -33.26 -6.26 9.73
CA PRO A 122 -33.07 -6.75 11.09
C PRO A 122 -31.64 -7.23 11.43
N HIS A 123 -30.74 -7.39 10.45
CA HIS A 123 -29.38 -7.90 10.67
C HIS A 123 -28.36 -6.88 11.18
N HIS A 124 -28.67 -5.59 11.32
CA HIS A 124 -27.67 -4.62 11.79
C HIS A 124 -27.18 -4.93 13.22
N VAL A 125 -28.09 -5.34 14.12
CA VAL A 125 -27.74 -5.72 15.50
C VAL A 125 -26.89 -6.99 15.52
N LEU A 126 -27.25 -8.00 14.72
CA LEU A 126 -26.48 -9.24 14.60
C LEU A 126 -25.10 -8.98 14.00
N ARG A 127 -24.99 -8.12 12.97
CA ARG A 127 -23.70 -7.73 12.39
C ARG A 127 -22.82 -6.95 13.36
N ALA A 128 -23.42 -6.06 14.16
CA ALA A 128 -22.69 -5.35 15.21
C ALA A 128 -22.14 -6.34 16.26
N GLN A 129 -22.95 -7.34 16.64
CA GLN A 129 -22.52 -8.42 17.53
C GLN A 129 -21.40 -9.27 16.91
N GLU A 130 -21.54 -9.67 15.64
CA GLU A 130 -20.49 -10.43 14.94
C GLU A 130 -19.19 -9.64 14.82
N THR A 131 -19.28 -8.35 14.50
CA THR A 131 -18.13 -7.44 14.44
C THR A 131 -17.47 -7.31 15.81
N ALA A 132 -18.26 -7.20 16.88
CA ALA A 132 -17.73 -7.18 18.24
C ALA A 132 -17.02 -8.51 18.61
N LEU A 133 -17.57 -9.65 18.18
CA LEU A 133 -16.95 -10.97 18.37
C LEU A 133 -15.64 -11.11 17.58
N ASP A 134 -15.60 -10.62 16.34
CA ASP A 134 -14.40 -10.62 15.52
C ASP A 134 -13.31 -9.73 16.13
N MET A 135 -13.67 -8.53 16.62
CA MET A 135 -12.73 -7.64 17.31
C MET A 135 -12.21 -8.24 18.62
N LYS A 136 -13.07 -8.88 19.40
CA LYS A 136 -12.66 -9.60 20.62
C LYS A 136 -11.67 -10.72 20.28
N TYR A 137 -11.98 -11.52 19.26
CA TYR A 137 -11.10 -12.60 18.81
C TYR A 137 -9.71 -12.10 18.41
N LEU A 138 -9.64 -10.98 17.66
CA LEU A 138 -8.38 -10.37 17.27
C LEU A 138 -7.56 -9.89 18.48
N ARG A 139 -8.20 -9.28 19.48
CA ARG A 139 -7.52 -8.87 20.74
C ARG A 139 -6.99 -10.07 21.50
N ASP A 140 -7.81 -11.11 21.66
CA ASP A 140 -7.42 -12.33 22.37
C ASP A 140 -6.25 -13.04 21.66
N ARG A 141 -6.26 -13.06 20.33
CA ARG A 141 -5.17 -13.57 19.51
C ARG A 141 -3.90 -12.72 19.66
N GLN A 142 -4.01 -11.40 19.62
CA GLN A 142 -2.88 -10.49 19.79
C GLN A 142 -2.21 -10.68 21.16
N LYS A 143 -3.02 -10.77 22.21
CA LYS A 143 -2.55 -11.04 23.57
C LYS A 143 -1.80 -12.36 23.66
N LYS A 144 -2.35 -13.45 23.10
CA LYS A 144 -1.67 -14.76 23.04
C LYS A 144 -0.32 -14.70 22.35
N GLY A 145 -0.20 -13.95 21.25
CA GLY A 145 1.07 -13.78 20.56
C GLY A 145 2.08 -12.96 21.37
N GLN A 146 1.63 -11.95 22.11
CA GLN A 146 2.48 -11.19 23.03
C GLN A 146 2.97 -12.05 24.19
N ASP A 147 2.08 -12.84 24.79
CA ASP A 147 2.41 -13.78 25.87
C ASP A 147 3.43 -14.82 25.39
N PHE A 148 3.20 -15.42 24.21
CA PHE A 148 4.17 -16.34 23.58
C PHE A 148 5.52 -15.67 23.35
N THR A 149 5.52 -14.44 22.81
CA THR A 149 6.76 -13.70 22.52
C THR A 149 7.54 -13.42 23.81
N ALA A 150 6.85 -13.00 24.87
CA ALA A 150 7.46 -12.73 26.17
C ALA A 150 8.05 -14.00 26.81
N GLU A 151 7.32 -15.11 26.77
CA GLU A 151 7.79 -16.40 27.27
C GLU A 151 9.00 -16.91 26.48
N TRP A 152 8.91 -16.86 25.14
CA TRP A 152 9.99 -17.30 24.26
C TRP A 152 11.24 -16.45 24.45
N MET A 153 11.11 -15.13 24.45
CA MET A 153 12.22 -14.21 24.70
C MET A 153 12.84 -14.49 26.08
N GLY A 154 12.03 -14.60 27.14
CA GLY A 154 12.56 -14.87 28.49
C GLY A 154 13.29 -16.21 28.62
N LYS A 155 12.93 -17.22 27.83
CA LYS A 155 13.58 -18.53 27.84
C LYS A 155 14.90 -18.55 27.04
N PHE A 156 14.92 -17.90 25.88
CA PHE A 156 15.95 -18.09 24.86
C PHE A 156 16.84 -16.86 24.62
N CYS A 157 16.39 -15.65 24.99
CA CYS A 157 17.09 -14.40 24.72
C CYS A 157 17.20 -13.54 25.99
N GLU A 158 18.43 -13.27 26.41
CA GLU A 158 18.70 -12.35 27.52
C GLU A 158 19.38 -11.10 26.94
N LEU A 159 18.73 -9.94 27.04
CA LEU A 159 19.31 -8.67 26.63
C LEU A 159 19.67 -7.88 27.88
N HIS A 160 20.94 -7.52 28.01
CA HIS A 160 21.42 -6.70 29.11
C HIS A 160 21.77 -5.32 28.58
N GLU A 161 21.21 -4.32 29.24
CA GLU A 161 21.57 -2.93 29.01
C GLU A 161 22.86 -2.64 29.77
N LEU A 162 23.84 -2.13 29.05
CA LEU A 162 25.05 -1.58 29.61
C LEU A 162 24.72 -0.25 30.29
N PRO A 163 25.43 0.10 31.37
CA PRO A 163 25.42 1.47 31.90
C PRO A 163 25.77 2.48 30.80
N ALA A 164 25.22 3.69 30.87
CA ALA A 164 25.52 4.73 29.88
C ALA A 164 27.00 5.19 29.90
N ASP A 165 27.71 4.94 31.00
CA ASP A 165 29.11 5.31 31.26
C ASP A 165 30.09 4.15 30.99
N LEU A 166 30.14 3.70 29.73
CA LEU A 166 31.08 2.66 29.30
C LEU A 166 32.48 3.21 29.10
N SER A 167 33.22 3.40 30.20
CA SER A 167 34.67 3.26 30.12
C SER A 167 35.01 1.77 30.07
N CYS A 168 35.93 1.34 29.20
CA CYS A 168 36.29 -0.09 29.04
C CYS A 168 36.65 -0.78 30.38
N GLY A 169 37.09 -0.02 31.39
CA GLY A 169 37.35 -0.51 32.74
C GLY A 169 36.14 -0.92 33.57
N SER A 170 34.94 -0.33 33.37
CA SER A 170 33.73 -0.64 34.16
C SER A 170 32.90 -1.80 33.58
N VAL A 171 33.11 -2.13 32.30
CA VAL A 171 32.33 -3.14 31.57
C VAL A 171 32.72 -4.56 32.01
N LEU A 172 34.02 -4.80 32.17
CA LEU A 172 34.56 -6.13 32.42
C LEU A 172 34.08 -6.73 33.75
N PRO A 173 34.08 -6.01 34.89
CA PRO A 173 33.54 -6.55 36.14
C PRO A 173 32.05 -6.90 36.04
N ASN A 174 31.26 -6.14 35.27
CA ASN A 174 29.84 -6.41 35.06
C ASN A 174 29.62 -7.65 34.18
N ILE A 175 30.38 -7.79 33.09
CA ILE A 175 30.36 -9.00 32.24
C ILE A 175 30.82 -10.22 33.05
N LEU A 176 31.89 -10.12 33.84
CA LEU A 176 32.39 -11.23 34.65
C LEU A 176 31.43 -11.61 35.77
N LYS A 177 30.85 -10.63 36.49
CA LYS A 177 29.81 -10.87 37.50
C LYS A 177 28.57 -11.51 36.89
N PHE A 178 28.22 -11.13 35.66
CA PHE A 178 27.16 -11.78 34.89
C PHE A 178 27.54 -13.21 34.53
N MET A 179 28.71 -13.45 33.95
CA MET A 179 29.24 -14.78 33.65
C MET A 179 29.35 -15.68 34.89
N ASP A 180 29.52 -15.09 36.08
CA ASP A 180 29.50 -15.83 37.34
C ASP A 180 28.12 -16.42 37.67
N GLN A 181 27.02 -15.78 37.26
CA GLN A 181 25.66 -16.34 37.36
C GLN A 181 25.49 -17.62 36.51
N PHE A 182 26.39 -17.80 35.55
CA PHE A 182 26.45 -18.95 34.66
C PHE A 182 27.38 -20.05 35.18
N ARG A 183 28.08 -19.89 36.31
CA ARG A 183 28.87 -20.97 36.92
C ARG A 183 27.95 -22.13 37.35
N GLY A 184 28.21 -23.33 36.83
CA GLY A 184 27.51 -24.57 37.23
C GLY A 184 26.52 -25.16 36.23
N VAL A 185 26.15 -24.46 35.15
CA VAL A 185 25.37 -25.08 34.06
C VAL A 185 26.36 -25.85 33.17
N ALA A 186 26.21 -27.17 33.13
CA ALA A 186 27.07 -28.07 32.37
C ALA A 186 27.09 -27.69 30.88
N GLY A 187 28.29 -27.54 30.29
CA GLY A 187 28.48 -27.38 28.84
C GLY A 187 28.74 -25.96 28.32
N LYS A 188 29.52 -25.12 29.01
CA LYS A 188 29.79 -23.75 28.54
C LYS A 188 31.03 -23.66 27.69
N TYR A 189 30.79 -23.62 26.39
CA TYR A 189 31.72 -23.12 25.40
C TYR A 189 31.53 -21.61 25.27
N ILE A 190 32.60 -20.83 25.41
CA ILE A 190 32.57 -19.38 25.17
C ILE A 190 33.49 -19.10 24.00
N LEU A 191 32.96 -18.56 22.92
CA LEU A 191 33.77 -18.10 21.79
C LEU A 191 33.84 -16.58 21.83
N ALA A 192 35.02 -16.04 22.12
CA ALA A 192 35.27 -14.60 22.13
C ALA A 192 35.94 -14.20 20.82
N LEU A 193 35.28 -13.34 20.03
CA LEU A 193 35.78 -12.88 18.74
C LEU A 193 36.46 -11.52 18.91
N LEU A 194 37.70 -11.41 18.45
CA LEU A 194 38.45 -10.16 18.42
C LEU A 194 38.97 -9.91 17.01
N ASP A 195 38.41 -8.93 16.31
CA ASP A 195 38.86 -8.54 14.98
C ASP A 195 39.86 -7.39 15.07
N LEU A 196 41.13 -7.67 14.76
CA LEU A 196 42.21 -6.69 14.68
C LEU A 196 42.79 -6.61 13.27
N THR A 197 41.97 -6.90 12.24
CA THR A 197 42.36 -6.77 10.82
C THR A 197 42.96 -5.40 10.52
N VAL A 198 42.46 -4.34 11.18
CA VAL A 198 43.11 -3.04 11.29
C VAL A 198 43.32 -2.72 12.77
N LEU A 199 44.56 -2.44 13.15
CA LEU A 199 44.92 -2.15 14.54
C LEU A 199 44.42 -0.74 14.93
N PRO A 200 43.79 -0.56 16.12
CA PRO A 200 43.42 0.77 16.62
C PRO A 200 44.67 1.63 16.88
N ALA A 201 44.55 2.95 16.71
CA ALA A 201 45.66 3.86 16.99
C ALA A 201 45.94 3.97 18.51
N ASN A 202 44.91 3.79 19.33
CA ASN A 202 45.03 3.80 20.79
C ASN A 202 45.54 2.45 21.32
N VAL A 203 46.81 2.42 21.72
CA VAL A 203 47.48 1.22 22.24
C VAL A 203 46.94 0.77 23.60
N ASP A 204 46.47 1.69 24.44
CA ASP A 204 45.93 1.34 25.76
C ASP A 204 44.56 0.67 25.63
N TYR A 205 43.73 1.14 24.69
CA TYR A 205 42.50 0.45 24.32
C TYR A 205 42.75 -1.00 23.87
N LEU A 206 43.78 -1.23 23.04
CA LEU A 206 44.16 -2.57 22.62
C LEU A 206 44.56 -3.46 23.82
N LYS A 207 45.35 -2.94 24.76
CA LYS A 207 45.75 -3.68 25.96
C LYS A 207 44.53 -4.08 26.80
N GLU A 208 43.59 -3.15 26.99
CA GLU A 208 42.36 -3.39 27.76
C GLU A 208 41.49 -4.46 27.09
N VAL A 209 41.32 -4.41 25.77
CA VAL A 209 40.55 -5.41 25.01
C VAL A 209 41.21 -6.80 25.09
N VAL A 210 42.53 -6.90 24.98
CA VAL A 210 43.25 -8.17 25.11
C VAL A 210 43.19 -8.72 26.54
N GLN A 211 43.26 -7.86 27.56
CA GLN A 211 43.08 -8.26 28.96
C GLN A 211 41.66 -8.76 29.24
N MET A 212 40.66 -8.11 28.64
CA MET A 212 39.27 -8.54 28.69
C MET A 212 39.11 -9.92 28.04
N LEU A 213 39.64 -10.10 26.83
CA LEU A 213 39.65 -11.38 26.13
C LEU A 213 40.27 -12.49 27.01
N ALA A 214 41.43 -12.23 27.63
CA ALA A 214 42.07 -13.20 28.50
C ALA A 214 41.23 -13.58 29.72
N SER A 215 40.55 -12.59 30.33
CA SER A 215 39.65 -12.82 31.46
C SER A 215 38.45 -13.68 31.07
N LEU A 216 37.87 -13.45 29.87
CA LEU A 216 36.78 -14.26 29.33
C LEU A 216 37.23 -15.70 29.06
N ILE A 217 38.40 -15.88 28.46
CA ILE A 217 38.91 -17.22 28.13
C ILE A 217 39.30 -17.99 29.39
N ALA A 218 39.81 -17.32 30.42
CA ALA A 218 40.15 -17.95 31.69
C ALA A 218 38.93 -18.47 32.49
N SER A 219 37.71 -18.02 32.15
CA SER A 219 36.49 -18.40 32.87
C SER A 219 36.07 -19.86 32.72
N SER A 220 36.50 -20.55 31.64
CA SER A 220 36.16 -21.96 31.38
C SER A 220 37.21 -22.62 30.48
N SER A 221 37.48 -23.91 30.68
CA SER A 221 38.29 -24.71 29.75
C SER A 221 37.62 -24.92 28.39
N GLY A 222 36.30 -24.69 28.32
CA GLY A 222 35.52 -24.65 27.09
C GLY A 222 35.62 -23.33 26.32
N SER A 223 36.32 -22.33 26.84
CA SER A 223 36.43 -21.02 26.20
C SER A 223 37.55 -20.98 25.14
N LEU A 224 37.34 -20.19 24.10
CA LEU A 224 38.29 -19.95 23.03
C LEU A 224 38.24 -18.49 22.59
N GLY A 225 39.40 -17.85 22.43
CA GLY A 225 39.50 -16.60 21.70
C GLY A 225 39.77 -16.85 20.23
N HIS A 226 39.05 -16.17 19.35
CA HIS A 226 39.33 -16.12 17.91
C HIS A 226 39.78 -14.71 17.57
N VAL A 227 41.08 -14.55 17.30
CA VAL A 227 41.70 -13.25 17.07
C VAL A 227 42.07 -13.11 15.60
N GLN A 228 41.40 -12.23 14.85
CA GLN A 228 41.83 -11.90 13.48
C GLN A 228 43.01 -10.94 13.54
N LEU A 229 44.09 -11.27 12.84
CA LEU A 229 45.35 -10.53 12.93
C LEU A 229 45.40 -9.34 11.94
N PRO A 230 46.22 -8.32 12.23
CA PRO A 230 46.44 -7.21 11.31
C PRO A 230 46.88 -7.65 9.92
N MET A 231 46.25 -7.09 8.89
CA MET A 231 46.57 -7.40 7.49
C MET A 231 47.07 -6.18 6.72
N SER A 232 47.93 -6.43 5.74
CA SER A 232 48.33 -5.40 4.79
C SER A 232 47.14 -4.95 3.94
N HIS A 233 46.97 -3.64 3.81
CA HIS A 233 45.98 -3.03 2.93
C HIS A 233 46.57 -1.78 2.29
N ARG A 234 45.81 -1.11 1.41
CA ARG A 234 46.31 0.06 0.64
C ARG A 234 46.95 1.17 1.49
N ALA A 235 46.56 1.29 2.77
CA ALA A 235 47.07 2.30 3.70
C ALA A 235 48.01 1.73 4.78
N MET A 236 48.29 0.43 4.77
CA MET A 236 49.20 -0.22 5.72
C MET A 236 50.19 -1.11 4.97
N ALA A 237 51.46 -0.68 4.96
CA ALA A 237 52.54 -1.44 4.35
C ALA A 237 52.70 -2.83 5.00
N PRO A 238 53.14 -3.86 4.26
CA PRO A 238 53.32 -5.22 4.79
C PRO A 238 54.21 -5.28 6.03
N SER A 239 55.31 -4.52 6.07
CA SER A 239 56.21 -4.46 7.23
C SER A 239 55.52 -3.92 8.48
N THR A 240 54.67 -2.90 8.34
CA THR A 240 53.85 -2.36 9.43
C THR A 240 52.82 -3.36 9.92
N ALA A 241 52.14 -4.06 9.00
CA ALA A 241 51.19 -5.13 9.36
C ALA A 241 51.87 -6.25 10.15
N THR A 242 53.08 -6.66 9.75
CA THR A 242 53.88 -7.64 10.50
C THR A 242 54.25 -7.14 11.89
N LYS A 243 54.66 -5.87 12.03
CA LYS A 243 54.96 -5.27 13.35
C LYS A 243 53.72 -5.26 14.24
N ASN A 244 52.58 -4.84 13.71
CA ASN A 244 51.31 -4.80 14.43
C ASN A 244 50.86 -6.21 14.86
N ARG A 245 51.01 -7.21 13.99
CA ARG A 245 50.75 -8.62 14.32
C ARG A 245 51.60 -9.08 15.51
N ARG A 246 52.90 -8.81 15.49
CA ARG A 246 53.79 -9.15 16.61
C ARG A 246 53.36 -8.46 17.91
N THR A 247 52.98 -7.19 17.84
CA THR A 247 52.45 -6.47 19.01
C THR A 247 51.22 -7.16 19.61
N VAL A 248 50.30 -7.65 18.77
CA VAL A 248 49.13 -8.41 19.24
C VAL A 248 49.55 -9.75 19.86
N GLU A 249 50.42 -10.51 19.19
CA GLU A 249 50.95 -11.79 19.69
C GLU A 249 51.67 -11.63 21.05
N ASP A 250 52.52 -10.60 21.19
CA ASP A 250 53.23 -10.28 22.44
C ASP A 250 52.25 -9.93 23.57
N LEU A 251 51.16 -9.20 23.27
CA LEU A 251 50.12 -8.88 24.25
C LEU A 251 49.34 -10.13 24.69
N LEU A 252 49.00 -11.03 23.76
CA LEU A 252 48.34 -12.30 24.06
C LEU A 252 49.24 -13.18 24.95
N LEU A 253 50.52 -13.31 24.60
CA LEU A 253 51.51 -14.05 25.38
C LEU A 253 51.68 -13.46 26.79
N LYS A 254 51.72 -12.12 26.90
CA LYS A 254 51.77 -11.43 28.20
C LYS A 254 50.56 -11.77 29.08
N GLN A 255 49.39 -12.00 28.48
CA GLN A 255 48.18 -12.44 29.18
C GLN A 255 48.06 -13.97 29.30
N LYS A 256 49.14 -14.72 29.02
CA LYS A 256 49.20 -16.20 29.10
C LYS A 256 48.18 -16.91 28.18
N LEU A 257 47.86 -16.31 27.04
CA LEU A 257 47.08 -16.95 25.98
C LEU A 257 48.03 -17.62 24.98
N SER A 258 47.66 -18.80 24.48
CA SER A 258 48.47 -19.48 23.44
C SER A 258 48.30 -18.76 22.10
N VAL A 259 49.40 -18.63 21.36
CA VAL A 259 49.44 -18.05 20.01
C VAL A 259 49.84 -19.09 18.95
N ASP A 260 49.95 -20.36 19.33
CA ASP A 260 50.48 -21.43 18.47
C ASP A 260 49.44 -21.95 17.47
N ASN A 261 48.15 -21.80 17.79
CA ASN A 261 47.08 -22.31 16.97
C ASN A 261 46.69 -21.29 15.89
N HIS A 262 47.34 -21.37 14.74
CA HIS A 262 47.00 -20.57 13.59
C HIS A 262 45.79 -21.12 12.85
N LEU A 263 44.89 -20.23 12.43
CA LEU A 263 43.77 -20.54 11.56
C LEU A 263 43.69 -19.51 10.43
N VAL A 264 43.16 -19.93 9.28
CA VAL A 264 42.94 -19.08 8.12
C VAL A 264 41.45 -18.98 7.79
N LEU A 265 40.91 -17.76 7.68
CA LEU A 265 39.60 -17.56 7.06
C LEU A 265 39.76 -17.43 5.54
N LEU A 266 38.96 -18.18 4.80
CA LEU A 266 38.87 -18.13 3.36
C LEU A 266 37.60 -17.40 2.94
N PHE A 267 37.72 -16.41 2.07
CA PHE A 267 36.60 -15.62 1.60
C PHE A 267 36.34 -15.81 0.10
N ASP A 268 35.06 -15.89 -0.26
CA ASP A 268 34.60 -15.84 -1.63
C ASP A 268 34.15 -14.43 -2.00
N ARG A 269 34.50 -14.02 -3.22
CA ARG A 269 34.01 -12.75 -3.77
C ARG A 269 32.56 -12.92 -4.18
N PRO A 270 31.66 -11.98 -3.82
CA PRO A 270 30.31 -11.99 -4.34
C PRO A 270 30.34 -11.85 -5.87
N ALA A 271 29.43 -12.52 -6.57
CA ALA A 271 29.35 -12.49 -8.04
C ALA A 271 29.18 -11.07 -8.60
N GLU A 272 28.55 -10.18 -7.83
CA GLU A 272 28.36 -8.76 -8.14
C GLU A 272 29.55 -7.86 -7.74
N GLY A 273 30.65 -8.45 -7.29
CA GLY A 273 31.83 -7.73 -6.83
C GLY A 273 32.52 -6.95 -7.95
N ASN A 274 33.00 -5.74 -7.65
CA ASN A 274 33.80 -4.97 -8.58
C ASN A 274 35.14 -5.68 -8.84
N SER A 275 35.52 -5.87 -10.11
CA SER A 275 36.81 -6.45 -10.52
C SER A 275 38.01 -5.68 -9.97
N SER A 276 37.82 -4.41 -9.60
CA SER A 276 38.84 -3.58 -8.97
C SER A 276 39.10 -3.90 -7.50
N ASP A 277 38.32 -4.77 -6.86
CA ASP A 277 38.54 -5.16 -5.47
C ASP A 277 39.78 -6.06 -5.34
N ARG A 278 40.83 -5.49 -4.75
CA ARG A 278 42.13 -6.15 -4.53
C ARG A 278 42.33 -6.61 -3.08
N ARG A 279 41.26 -6.66 -2.28
CA ARG A 279 41.35 -7.20 -0.90
C ARG A 279 41.78 -8.66 -0.93
N SER A 280 42.57 -9.04 0.07
CA SER A 280 42.96 -10.44 0.27
C SER A 280 41.71 -11.26 0.56
N LEU A 281 41.64 -12.45 -0.03
CA LEU A 281 40.59 -13.45 0.23
C LEU A 281 40.99 -14.42 1.35
N VAL A 282 42.11 -14.13 2.00
CA VAL A 282 42.73 -14.96 3.04
C VAL A 282 43.00 -14.05 4.22
N GLN A 283 42.47 -14.39 5.39
CA GLN A 283 42.69 -13.69 6.66
C GLN A 283 43.33 -14.62 7.67
N CYS A 284 44.47 -14.21 8.23
CA CYS A 284 45.13 -14.98 9.28
C CYS A 284 44.48 -14.68 10.64
N CYS A 285 44.29 -15.74 11.42
CA CYS A 285 43.68 -15.71 12.74
C CYS A 285 44.49 -16.54 13.74
N LEU A 286 44.28 -16.27 15.02
CA LEU A 286 44.74 -17.10 16.12
C LEU A 286 43.55 -17.66 16.88
N MET A 287 43.67 -18.92 17.24
CA MET A 287 42.78 -19.60 18.17
C MET A 287 43.50 -19.66 19.51
N THR A 288 43.09 -18.79 20.44
CA THR A 288 43.83 -18.53 21.67
C THR A 288 43.09 -19.16 22.84
N PRO A 289 43.33 -20.44 23.19
CA PRO A 289 42.86 -21.00 24.44
C PRO A 289 43.65 -20.40 25.62
N SER A 290 43.13 -20.57 26.83
CA SER A 290 43.87 -20.23 28.05
C SER A 290 45.10 -21.14 28.17
N GLY A 291 46.29 -20.56 28.36
CA GLY A 291 47.52 -21.33 28.55
C GLY A 291 47.54 -22.15 29.85
N ALA A 292 46.60 -21.90 30.77
CA ALA A 292 46.44 -22.71 31.98
C ALA A 292 45.67 -24.03 31.75
N SER A 293 44.99 -24.18 30.60
CA SER A 293 44.22 -25.38 30.28
C SER A 293 45.03 -26.29 29.37
N SER A 294 45.34 -27.50 29.86
CA SER A 294 46.19 -28.47 29.13
C SER A 294 45.52 -29.09 27.90
N ALA A 295 44.19 -28.97 27.74
CA ALA A 295 43.48 -29.44 26.57
C ALA A 295 42.19 -28.63 26.36
N SER A 296 42.20 -27.73 25.37
CA SER A 296 40.97 -27.07 24.95
C SER A 296 40.13 -28.06 24.13
N VAL A 297 38.87 -28.22 24.49
CA VAL A 297 37.87 -29.00 23.74
C VAL A 297 37.80 -28.62 22.25
N TRP A 298 38.18 -27.39 21.91
CA TRP A 298 38.22 -26.89 20.53
C TRP A 298 39.35 -27.47 19.69
N GLN A 299 40.40 -28.04 20.29
CA GLN A 299 41.50 -28.68 19.55
C GLN A 299 41.00 -29.82 18.64
N ASN A 300 39.90 -30.46 19.03
CA ASN A 300 39.27 -31.53 18.25
C ASN A 300 38.25 -31.02 17.23
N SER A 301 38.04 -29.70 17.11
CA SER A 301 37.12 -29.14 16.13
C SER A 301 37.68 -29.28 14.71
N GLN A 302 36.79 -29.49 13.74
CA GLN A 302 37.17 -29.60 12.33
C GLN A 302 37.95 -28.37 11.85
N ALA A 303 37.56 -27.17 12.27
CA ALA A 303 38.25 -25.93 11.92
C ALA A 303 39.71 -25.94 12.39
N MET A 304 39.98 -26.42 13.61
CA MET A 304 41.33 -26.52 14.16
C MET A 304 42.16 -27.61 13.48
N GLN A 305 41.55 -28.73 13.12
CA GLN A 305 42.21 -29.81 12.38
C GLN A 305 42.58 -29.40 10.96
N ASP A 306 41.67 -28.69 10.28
CA ASP A 306 41.88 -28.21 8.91
C ASP A 306 42.77 -26.96 8.84
N GLY A 307 42.94 -26.26 9.96
CA GLY A 307 43.64 -24.97 10.03
C GLY A 307 42.94 -23.85 9.25
N ARG A 308 41.66 -24.01 8.91
CA ARG A 308 40.90 -23.06 8.09
C ARG A 308 39.40 -23.05 8.37
N ILE A 309 38.75 -21.92 8.10
CA ILE A 309 37.29 -21.74 8.09
C ILE A 309 36.89 -21.09 6.76
N GLY A 310 35.90 -21.64 6.07
CA GLY A 310 35.33 -21.05 4.85
C GLY A 310 34.92 -22.09 3.80
N PRO A 311 34.45 -21.63 2.62
CA PRO A 311 34.45 -20.23 2.18
C PRO A 311 33.42 -19.35 2.90
N LEU A 312 33.78 -18.10 3.19
CA LEU A 312 32.94 -17.07 3.80
C LEU A 312 32.62 -15.96 2.80
N PRO A 313 31.41 -15.37 2.78
CA PRO A 313 31.11 -14.29 1.86
C PRO A 313 31.90 -13.01 2.21
N LEU A 314 32.61 -12.44 1.22
CA LEU A 314 33.27 -11.14 1.38
C LEU A 314 32.27 -9.98 1.25
N ILE A 315 32.01 -9.27 2.33
CA ILE A 315 31.14 -8.07 2.34
C ILE A 315 31.77 -6.97 1.47
N ARG A 316 30.99 -6.32 0.59
CA ARG A 316 31.49 -5.19 -0.21
C ARG A 316 31.77 -4.01 0.70
N VAL A 317 32.78 -3.20 0.38
CA VAL A 317 33.13 -2.02 1.19
C VAL A 317 31.94 -1.06 1.33
N ALA A 318 31.14 -0.91 0.27
CA ALA A 318 29.92 -0.10 0.29
C ALA A 318 28.83 -0.62 1.24
N ASP A 319 28.83 -1.93 1.52
CA ASP A 319 27.88 -2.57 2.43
C ASP A 319 28.43 -2.65 3.86
N MET A 320 29.70 -2.29 4.09
CA MET A 320 30.29 -2.28 5.43
C MET A 320 29.58 -1.25 6.31
N VAL A 321 29.37 -1.61 7.58
CA VAL A 321 28.79 -0.69 8.56
C VAL A 321 29.73 0.51 8.75
N GLY A 322 29.18 1.72 8.74
CA GLY A 322 29.97 2.96 8.85
C GLY A 322 30.62 3.40 7.53
N PHE A 323 30.35 2.71 6.41
CA PHE A 323 30.76 3.22 5.11
C PHE A 323 29.99 4.50 4.78
N ASP A 324 30.74 5.60 4.70
CA ASP A 324 30.25 6.89 4.23
C ASP A 324 30.86 7.18 2.85
N GLU A 325 30.01 7.19 1.83
CA GLU A 325 30.43 7.41 0.45
C GLU A 325 31.03 8.81 0.22
N THR A 326 30.60 9.79 1.03
CA THR A 326 31.01 11.19 0.92
C THR A 326 32.37 11.39 1.57
N ASN A 327 32.52 10.95 2.83
CA ASN A 327 33.74 11.19 3.60
C ASN A 327 34.83 10.15 3.34
N ARG A 328 34.45 8.96 2.85
CA ARG A 328 35.34 7.81 2.57
C ARG A 328 36.42 7.62 3.66
N PRO A 329 36.02 7.54 4.94
CA PRO A 329 36.95 7.44 6.06
C PRO A 329 37.93 6.29 5.84
N SER A 330 39.17 6.45 6.30
CA SER A 330 40.19 5.40 6.19
C SER A 330 39.75 4.12 6.92
N PRO A 331 40.29 2.93 6.57
CA PRO A 331 39.96 1.70 7.28
C PRO A 331 40.09 1.79 8.80
N SER A 332 41.15 2.43 9.31
CA SER A 332 41.35 2.66 10.74
C SER A 332 40.29 3.59 11.33
N ALA A 333 39.99 4.70 10.63
CA ALA A 333 38.95 5.63 11.07
C ALA A 333 37.56 4.99 11.11
N ARG A 334 37.27 4.02 10.23
CA ARG A 334 36.00 3.25 10.25
C ARG A 334 35.87 2.31 11.45
N ILE A 335 36.98 1.74 11.93
CA ILE A 335 36.96 0.91 13.15
C ILE A 335 36.74 1.78 14.39
N GLU A 336 37.32 2.98 14.40
CA GLU A 336 37.19 3.93 15.51
C GLU A 336 35.88 4.73 15.47
N GLN A 337 35.12 4.65 14.37
CA GLN A 337 33.74 5.11 14.37
C GLN A 337 32.94 4.25 15.35
N LEU A 338 32.46 4.87 16.43
CA LEU A 338 31.46 4.28 17.31
C LEU A 338 30.25 3.88 16.44
N LEU A 339 30.18 2.61 16.07
CA LEU A 339 29.05 2.07 15.31
C LEU A 339 27.83 2.06 16.23
N VAL A 340 27.11 3.19 16.29
CA VAL A 340 25.88 3.35 17.08
C VAL A 340 24.76 2.43 16.58
N GLN A 341 24.85 1.87 15.37
CA GLN A 341 23.65 1.39 14.69
C GLN A 341 23.53 -0.12 14.35
N LYS A 342 24.56 -0.97 14.51
CA LYS A 342 24.46 -2.39 14.07
C LYS A 342 25.06 -3.46 14.99
N GLN A 343 25.04 -3.24 16.30
CA GLN A 343 25.69 -4.15 17.27
C GLN A 343 24.91 -5.46 17.56
N CYS A 344 23.85 -5.77 16.80
CA CYS A 344 22.99 -6.94 17.05
C CYS A 344 22.75 -7.84 15.85
N GLU A 345 23.41 -7.62 14.72
CA GLU A 345 23.18 -8.45 13.52
C GLU A 345 23.48 -9.93 13.76
N PHE A 346 24.49 -10.24 14.58
CA PHE A 346 24.77 -11.60 15.01
C PHE A 346 23.64 -12.19 15.86
N GLY A 347 23.10 -11.41 16.81
CA GLY A 347 21.94 -11.82 17.62
C GLY A 347 20.68 -12.05 16.78
N LYS A 348 20.45 -11.22 15.76
CA LYS A 348 19.35 -11.40 14.80
C LYS A 348 19.55 -12.67 13.96
N ALA A 349 20.76 -12.92 13.46
CA ALA A 349 21.07 -14.10 12.69
C ALA A 349 20.93 -15.39 13.52
N ILE A 350 21.39 -15.37 14.78
CA ILE A 350 21.16 -16.45 15.74
C ILE A 350 19.67 -16.66 15.96
N LEU A 351 18.92 -15.60 16.25
CA LEU A 351 17.48 -15.67 16.45
C LEU A 351 16.79 -16.31 15.25
N GLN A 352 17.10 -15.84 14.04
CA GLN A 352 16.55 -16.40 12.82
C GLN A 352 16.86 -17.90 12.69
N LYS A 353 18.10 -18.32 12.98
CA LYS A 353 18.47 -19.74 12.97
C LYS A 353 17.74 -20.56 14.03
N MET A 354 17.50 -19.99 15.22
CA MET A 354 16.73 -20.64 16.28
C MET A 354 15.26 -20.82 15.91
N LEU A 355 14.67 -19.82 15.24
CA LEU A 355 13.30 -19.88 14.71
C LEU A 355 13.20 -20.89 13.56
N GLU A 356 14.19 -20.97 12.68
CA GLU A 356 14.26 -21.96 11.58
C GLU A 356 14.42 -23.40 12.09
N ALA A 357 15.19 -23.60 13.16
CA ALA A 357 15.55 -24.92 13.68
C ALA A 357 14.52 -25.55 14.64
N ASN A 358 13.35 -24.92 14.84
CA ASN A 358 12.32 -25.38 15.79
C ASN A 358 12.88 -25.67 17.21
N ALA A 359 13.76 -24.79 17.70
CA ALA A 359 14.11 -24.60 19.11
C ALA A 359 14.55 -25.82 19.97
N GLU A 360 15.01 -26.94 19.39
CA GLU A 360 15.62 -28.01 20.21
C GLU A 360 17.06 -27.70 20.65
N THR A 361 17.74 -26.77 19.98
CA THR A 361 19.07 -26.31 20.39
C THR A 361 18.99 -25.25 21.50
N PHE A 362 19.60 -25.55 22.66
CA PHE A 362 19.77 -24.67 23.83
C PHE A 362 20.75 -23.50 23.58
N LEU A 363 20.56 -22.75 22.50
CA LEU A 363 21.35 -21.56 22.25
C LEU A 363 20.71 -20.39 23.02
N ARG A 364 21.37 -19.91 24.07
CA ARG A 364 20.96 -18.67 24.74
C ARG A 364 21.78 -17.53 24.15
N TYR A 365 21.12 -16.58 23.48
CA TYR A 365 21.78 -15.35 23.05
C TYR A 365 21.80 -14.36 24.22
N THR A 366 23.01 -13.92 24.58
CA THR A 366 23.19 -12.80 25.50
C THR A 366 23.74 -11.61 24.72
N GLY A 367 22.90 -10.62 24.50
CA GLY A 367 23.30 -9.34 23.89
C GLY A 367 23.62 -8.33 24.98
N VAL A 368 24.74 -7.63 24.83
CA VAL A 368 25.15 -6.57 25.74
C VAL A 368 25.08 -5.25 24.96
N LEU A 369 24.07 -4.43 25.26
CA LEU A 369 23.62 -3.31 24.41
C LEU A 369 23.72 -1.99 25.15
N ARG A 370 23.96 -0.87 24.47
CA ARG A 370 23.79 0.44 25.12
C ARG A 370 22.30 0.73 25.38
N PRO A 371 21.96 1.56 26.37
CA PRO A 371 20.56 1.84 26.73
C PRO A 371 19.73 2.33 25.53
N GLU A 372 20.29 3.21 24.70
CA GLU A 372 19.61 3.73 23.52
C GLU A 372 19.35 2.68 22.42
N GLN A 373 20.07 1.56 22.44
CA GLN A 373 19.94 0.48 21.45
C GLN A 373 19.02 -0.64 21.94
N ALA A 374 18.92 -0.82 23.25
CA ALA A 374 18.24 -1.96 23.86
C ALA A 374 16.77 -2.02 23.47
N GLY A 375 16.08 -0.86 23.48
CA GLY A 375 14.68 -0.75 23.06
C GLY A 375 14.45 -1.23 21.63
N ASP A 376 15.20 -0.68 20.67
CA ASP A 376 15.05 -1.00 19.25
C ASP A 376 15.36 -2.47 18.94
N VAL A 377 16.43 -3.00 19.53
CA VAL A 377 16.83 -4.40 19.33
C VAL A 377 15.81 -5.35 19.94
N LYS A 378 15.37 -5.08 21.17
CA LYS A 378 14.34 -5.87 21.85
C LYS A 378 13.03 -5.86 21.06
N ASN A 379 12.62 -4.70 20.57
CA ASN A 379 11.43 -4.56 19.73
C ASN A 379 11.56 -5.37 18.44
N HIS A 380 12.70 -5.27 17.75
CA HIS A 380 12.93 -6.02 16.50
C HIS A 380 12.92 -7.54 16.72
N MET A 381 13.63 -8.02 17.75
CA MET A 381 13.63 -9.44 18.11
C MET A 381 12.23 -9.93 18.49
N SER A 382 11.50 -9.14 19.29
CA SER A 382 10.12 -9.47 19.67
C SER A 382 9.19 -9.54 18.46
N GLN A 383 9.33 -8.62 17.49
CA GLN A 383 8.56 -8.64 16.25
C GLN A 383 8.88 -9.88 15.40
N ALA A 384 10.14 -10.28 15.30
CA ALA A 384 10.54 -11.48 14.56
C ALA A 384 9.98 -12.76 15.20
N VAL A 385 10.03 -12.87 16.53
CA VAL A 385 9.41 -13.99 17.28
C VAL A 385 7.89 -14.00 17.11
N TYR A 386 7.24 -12.83 17.21
CA TYR A 386 5.80 -12.71 16.99
C TYR A 386 5.41 -13.13 15.57
N ALA A 387 6.17 -12.72 14.56
CA ALA A 387 5.93 -13.09 13.16
C ALA A 387 6.04 -14.60 12.96
N HIS A 388 7.07 -15.23 13.52
CA HIS A 388 7.22 -16.68 13.50
C HIS A 388 6.05 -17.39 14.18
N TRP A 389 5.59 -16.90 15.34
CA TRP A 389 4.40 -17.42 15.99
C TRP A 389 3.15 -17.26 15.11
N ASP A 390 2.95 -16.08 14.50
CA ASP A 390 1.80 -15.75 13.64
C ASP A 390 1.66 -16.67 12.42
N GLU A 391 2.78 -17.23 11.97
CA GLU A 391 2.90 -18.19 10.86
C GLU A 391 2.85 -19.66 11.32
N SER A 392 3.03 -19.91 12.63
CA SER A 392 3.03 -21.26 13.18
C SER A 392 1.63 -21.90 13.21
N THR A 393 1.60 -23.23 13.23
CA THR A 393 0.36 -24.01 13.41
C THR A 393 -0.22 -23.91 14.82
N VAL A 394 0.56 -23.42 15.79
CA VAL A 394 0.14 -23.23 17.18
C VAL A 394 -0.63 -21.91 17.34
N ALA A 395 -0.43 -20.94 16.43
CA ALA A 395 -1.21 -19.71 16.46
C ALA A 395 -2.68 -19.98 16.08
N PRO A 396 -3.63 -19.34 16.79
CA PRO A 396 -5.02 -19.33 16.36
C PRO A 396 -5.14 -18.79 14.92
N PRO A 397 -6.14 -19.24 14.13
CA PRO A 397 -6.40 -18.72 12.79
C PRO A 397 -6.42 -17.18 12.74
N LYS A 398 -5.97 -16.59 11.62
CA LYS A 398 -5.96 -15.12 11.46
C LYS A 398 -7.37 -14.51 11.44
N ARG A 399 -8.39 -15.32 11.18
CA ARG A 399 -9.81 -14.93 11.20
C ARG A 399 -10.57 -15.87 12.12
N ARG A 400 -11.56 -15.34 12.84
CA ARG A 400 -12.45 -16.16 13.66
C ARG A 400 -13.14 -17.20 12.76
N PRO A 401 -13.03 -18.51 13.05
CA PRO A 401 -13.80 -19.52 12.33
C PRO A 401 -15.28 -19.16 12.41
N ARG A 402 -15.93 -19.05 11.24
CA ARG A 402 -17.37 -18.83 11.18
C ARG A 402 -18.08 -20.16 11.43
N PRO A 403 -19.21 -20.16 12.17
CA PRO A 403 -20.00 -21.38 12.32
C PRO A 403 -20.43 -21.86 10.92
N GLU A 404 -20.25 -23.14 10.65
CA GLU A 404 -20.62 -23.76 9.38
C GLU A 404 -22.10 -23.46 9.09
N GLY A 405 -22.39 -22.81 7.96
CA GLY A 405 -23.74 -22.35 7.60
C GLY A 405 -24.00 -20.85 7.74
N SER A 406 -23.01 -20.03 8.14
CA SER A 406 -23.17 -18.56 8.20
C SER A 406 -22.83 -17.84 6.88
N ASP A 407 -22.71 -18.55 5.76
CA ASP A 407 -22.55 -17.90 4.47
C ASP A 407 -23.89 -17.24 4.13
N GLU A 408 -23.98 -15.92 4.38
CA GLU A 408 -25.15 -15.12 3.98
C GLU A 408 -25.40 -15.42 2.49
N PRO A 409 -26.57 -15.98 2.12
CA PRO A 409 -26.86 -16.27 0.72
C PRO A 409 -26.71 -14.97 -0.07
N THR A 410 -25.94 -14.98 -1.14
CA THR A 410 -25.85 -13.83 -2.06
C THR A 410 -27.26 -13.57 -2.58
N VAL A 411 -27.86 -12.44 -2.20
CA VAL A 411 -29.16 -12.04 -2.76
C VAL A 411 -28.88 -11.58 -4.17
N SER A 412 -29.43 -12.32 -5.13
CA SER A 412 -29.54 -11.83 -6.48
C SER A 412 -30.68 -10.81 -6.49
N LEU A 413 -30.32 -9.53 -6.45
CA LEU A 413 -31.25 -8.43 -6.73
C LEU A 413 -31.36 -8.32 -8.26
N GLU A 414 -32.56 -8.05 -8.76
CA GLU A 414 -32.80 -8.03 -10.22
C GLU A 414 -32.51 -6.66 -10.84
N LEU A 415 -32.80 -5.58 -10.11
CA LEU A 415 -32.65 -4.22 -10.57
C LEU A 415 -31.63 -3.43 -9.76
N LEU A 416 -31.67 -3.53 -8.44
CA LEU A 416 -30.74 -2.83 -7.55
C LEU A 416 -29.39 -3.55 -7.51
N ALA A 417 -28.31 -2.79 -7.43
CA ALA A 417 -26.98 -3.36 -7.27
C ALA A 417 -26.64 -3.53 -5.78
N TRP A 418 -25.81 -4.52 -5.45
CA TRP A 418 -25.26 -4.68 -4.11
C TRP A 418 -23.75 -4.39 -4.15
N GLN A 419 -23.32 -3.28 -3.57
CA GLN A 419 -21.92 -2.85 -3.57
C GLN A 419 -21.49 -2.44 -2.17
N ASP A 420 -20.28 -2.86 -1.77
CA ASP A 420 -19.71 -2.52 -0.46
C ASP A 420 -20.66 -2.81 0.73
N LYS A 421 -21.44 -3.90 0.62
CA LYS A 421 -22.45 -4.35 1.61
C LYS A 421 -23.66 -3.42 1.77
N GLN A 422 -23.90 -2.52 0.83
CA GLN A 422 -25.09 -1.66 0.78
C GLN A 422 -25.80 -1.79 -0.57
N PRO A 423 -27.13 -1.64 -0.60
CA PRO A 423 -27.85 -1.52 -1.86
C PRO A 423 -27.49 -0.18 -2.52
N VAL A 424 -27.25 -0.21 -3.82
CA VAL A 424 -26.88 0.96 -4.63
C VAL A 424 -27.87 1.12 -5.77
N TRP A 425 -28.32 2.36 -5.96
CA TRP A 425 -29.13 2.75 -7.11
C TRP A 425 -28.26 2.77 -8.37
N PRO A 426 -28.51 1.92 -9.39
CA PRO A 426 -27.72 1.93 -10.61
C PRO A 426 -27.86 3.25 -11.37
N PRO A 427 -26.75 3.86 -11.83
CA PRO A 427 -26.80 5.14 -12.57
C PRO A 427 -27.54 5.00 -13.90
N ASP A 428 -27.55 3.81 -14.50
CA ASP A 428 -28.21 3.56 -15.78
C ASP A 428 -29.73 3.78 -15.69
N LEU A 429 -30.33 3.63 -14.51
CA LEU A 429 -31.75 3.93 -14.28
C LEU A 429 -32.03 5.42 -14.46
N ASP A 430 -31.15 6.31 -14.03
CA ASP A 430 -31.34 7.76 -14.14
C ASP A 430 -31.44 8.23 -15.60
N SER A 431 -30.76 7.51 -16.50
CA SER A 431 -30.71 7.81 -17.94
C SER A 431 -31.75 7.05 -18.77
N LYS A 432 -32.58 6.20 -18.14
CA LYS A 432 -33.47 5.26 -18.86
C LYS A 432 -34.61 5.96 -19.62
N PHE A 433 -35.05 7.12 -19.14
CA PHE A 433 -36.10 7.93 -19.76
C PHE A 433 -35.55 9.30 -20.16
N PRO A 434 -36.09 9.92 -21.25
CA PRO A 434 -35.69 11.27 -21.64
C PRO A 434 -35.86 12.28 -20.48
N PRO A 435 -34.91 13.21 -20.29
CA PRO A 435 -34.99 14.18 -19.21
C PRO A 435 -36.24 15.05 -19.34
N GLY A 436 -36.98 15.20 -18.24
CA GLY A 436 -38.23 15.98 -18.18
C GLY A 436 -39.49 15.21 -18.62
N SER A 437 -39.38 13.93 -18.97
CA SER A 437 -40.57 13.10 -19.17
C SER A 437 -41.24 12.76 -17.83
N GLU A 438 -42.55 12.53 -17.84
CA GLU A 438 -43.32 12.13 -16.66
C GLU A 438 -42.74 10.88 -15.98
N GLN A 439 -42.27 9.92 -16.78
CA GLN A 439 -41.61 8.70 -16.30
C GLN A 439 -40.28 8.98 -15.59
N SER A 440 -39.50 9.97 -16.07
CA SER A 440 -38.25 10.40 -15.43
C SER A 440 -38.51 11.00 -14.06
N GLU A 441 -39.56 11.83 -13.90
CA GLU A 441 -39.92 12.41 -12.60
C GLU A 441 -40.39 11.33 -11.61
N ILE A 442 -41.21 10.38 -12.06
CA ILE A 442 -41.62 9.24 -11.21
C ILE A 442 -40.40 8.41 -10.77
N LEU A 443 -39.42 8.23 -11.64
CA LEU A 443 -38.22 7.46 -11.31
C LEU A 443 -37.30 8.22 -10.32
N LYS A 444 -37.22 9.56 -10.42
CA LYS A 444 -36.55 10.40 -9.42
C LYS A 444 -37.22 10.30 -8.06
N ASP A 445 -38.55 10.28 -8.00
CA ASP A 445 -39.29 10.11 -6.75
C ASP A 445 -39.01 8.74 -6.11
N LEU A 446 -38.95 7.67 -6.92
CA LEU A 446 -38.58 6.33 -6.44
C LEU A 446 -37.14 6.29 -5.93
N LYS A 447 -36.21 6.94 -6.63
CA LYS A 447 -34.83 7.09 -6.18
C LYS A 447 -34.74 7.84 -4.85
N ALA A 448 -35.48 8.93 -4.69
CA ALA A 448 -35.52 9.69 -3.44
C ALA A 448 -36.06 8.84 -2.28
N LYS A 449 -37.12 8.05 -2.51
CA LYS A 449 -37.65 7.10 -1.51
C LYS A 449 -36.62 6.02 -1.15
N PHE A 450 -35.95 5.45 -2.16
CA PHE A 450 -34.88 4.47 -1.95
C PHE A 450 -33.74 5.07 -1.11
N GLN A 451 -33.28 6.28 -1.44
CA GLN A 451 -32.20 6.96 -0.71
C GLN A 451 -32.62 7.39 0.71
N ALA A 452 -33.89 7.69 0.94
CA ALA A 452 -34.41 7.99 2.27
C ALA A 452 -34.43 6.75 3.17
N GLU A 453 -34.75 5.58 2.61
CA GLU A 453 -34.77 4.31 3.35
C GLU A 453 -33.37 3.71 3.51
N PHE A 454 -32.51 3.86 2.50
CA PHE A 454 -31.14 3.38 2.45
C PHE A 454 -30.19 4.54 2.18
N PRO A 455 -29.92 5.39 3.19
CA PRO A 455 -29.00 6.50 3.02
C PRO A 455 -27.63 5.97 2.63
N GLN A 456 -27.18 6.30 1.41
CA GLN A 456 -25.83 5.96 0.98
C GLN A 456 -24.86 6.59 1.96
N ALA A 457 -24.00 5.76 2.56
CA ALA A 457 -22.88 6.30 3.32
C ALA A 457 -22.14 7.29 2.41
N ALA A 458 -21.94 8.51 2.91
CA ALA A 458 -21.26 9.56 2.16
C ALA A 458 -20.02 8.94 1.50
N PRO A 459 -19.83 9.10 0.17
CA PRO A 459 -18.79 8.39 -0.56
C PRO A 459 -17.50 8.61 0.20
N ILE A 460 -17.01 7.53 0.83
CA ILE A 460 -15.69 7.54 1.44
C ILE A 460 -14.81 7.93 0.28
N GLN A 461 -14.28 9.15 0.30
CA GLN A 461 -13.36 9.62 -0.72
C GLN A 461 -12.18 8.65 -0.67
N ARG A 462 -12.26 7.58 -1.46
CA ARG A 462 -11.14 6.71 -1.77
C ARG A 462 -10.21 7.66 -2.50
N ARG A 463 -9.31 8.30 -1.75
CA ARG A 463 -8.20 9.06 -2.33
C ARG A 463 -7.62 8.13 -3.37
N ASN A 464 -7.72 8.52 -4.63
CA ASN A 464 -7.13 7.82 -5.75
C ASN A 464 -5.63 7.76 -5.53
N SER A 465 -5.16 6.75 -4.81
CA SER A 465 -3.76 6.39 -4.75
C SER A 465 -3.47 5.54 -5.98
N SER A 466 -3.43 6.21 -7.14
CA SER A 466 -2.79 5.68 -8.34
C SER A 466 -1.26 5.77 -8.20
N SER A 467 -0.72 5.25 -7.10
CA SER A 467 0.69 4.88 -7.01
C SER A 467 0.75 3.37 -7.08
N SER A 468 1.40 2.91 -8.16
CA SER A 468 1.75 1.53 -8.43
C SER A 468 2.09 0.74 -7.16
N ALA A 469 1.43 -0.42 -7.04
CA ALA A 469 1.67 -1.41 -6.02
C ALA A 469 3.16 -1.80 -5.93
N THR A 470 3.76 -1.58 -4.77
CA THR A 470 4.78 -2.45 -4.15
C THR A 470 4.82 -2.11 -2.66
N GLY A 471 4.41 -3.06 -1.82
CA GLY A 471 4.67 -3.06 -0.37
C GLY A 471 3.55 -2.51 0.51
N GLU A 472 2.92 -3.40 1.28
CA GLU A 472 2.17 -3.07 2.49
C GLU A 472 3.03 -2.20 3.42
N ARG A 473 2.78 -0.89 3.42
CA ARG A 473 3.29 0.01 4.47
C ARG A 473 2.41 -0.18 5.70
N ARG A 474 2.83 -1.08 6.61
CA ARG A 474 2.32 -1.07 7.99
C ARG A 474 2.74 0.25 8.64
N VAL A 475 1.74 1.06 9.02
CA VAL A 475 1.95 2.21 9.88
C VAL A 475 2.29 1.68 11.27
N HIS A 476 3.54 1.82 11.69
CA HIS A 476 3.94 1.60 13.08
C HIS A 476 3.88 2.95 13.81
N GLY A 477 2.86 3.10 14.65
CA GLY A 477 2.78 4.09 15.70
C GLY A 477 2.20 3.41 16.93
N VAL A 478 2.84 3.56 18.09
CA VAL A 478 2.25 3.13 19.35
C VAL A 478 1.15 4.13 19.68
N CYS A 479 -0.11 3.72 19.58
CA CYS A 479 -1.19 4.49 20.17
C CYS A 479 -1.00 4.47 21.69
N ASP A 480 -0.80 5.66 22.27
CA ASP A 480 -0.85 5.83 23.71
C ASP A 480 -2.30 5.64 24.18
N TYR A 481 -2.52 4.61 24.99
CA TYR A 481 -3.84 4.24 25.55
C TYR A 481 -3.96 4.60 27.03
N THR A 482 -3.13 5.50 27.56
CA THR A 482 -3.12 5.81 29.01
C THR A 482 -4.19 6.79 29.50
N ALA A 483 -5.18 7.17 28.68
CA ALA A 483 -6.32 7.95 29.13
C ALA A 483 -7.61 7.12 29.16
N ASP A 484 -8.15 6.86 30.37
CA ASP A 484 -9.48 6.26 30.61
C ASP A 484 -10.62 7.24 30.22
N GLY A 485 -10.71 7.61 28.94
CA GLY A 485 -11.72 8.49 28.39
C GLY A 485 -12.07 8.18 26.94
N PRO A 486 -13.17 8.75 26.39
CA PRO A 486 -13.46 8.65 24.96
C PRO A 486 -12.28 9.18 24.13
N PRO A 487 -12.04 8.62 22.92
CA PRO A 487 -10.96 9.09 22.04
C PRO A 487 -11.02 10.60 21.89
N ALA A 488 -9.86 11.27 21.98
CA ALA A 488 -9.79 12.73 21.83
C ALA A 488 -10.49 13.15 20.53
N ASP A 489 -11.46 14.05 20.64
CA ASP A 489 -12.19 14.58 19.49
C ASP A 489 -11.21 15.33 18.57
N VAL A 490 -10.83 14.70 17.47
CA VAL A 490 -9.86 15.21 16.49
C VAL A 490 -10.36 16.45 15.75
N GLN A 491 -11.66 16.77 15.85
CA GLN A 491 -12.27 17.99 15.29
C GLN A 491 -12.31 19.15 16.28
N ARG A 492 -11.89 18.94 17.54
CA ARG A 492 -11.89 19.99 18.56
C ARG A 492 -10.82 21.04 18.24
N ALA A 493 -11.25 22.28 18.02
CA ALA A 493 -10.36 23.44 17.96
C ALA A 493 -9.65 23.61 19.32
N VAL A 494 -8.32 23.60 19.29
CA VAL A 494 -7.49 23.84 20.47
C VAL A 494 -7.20 25.34 20.54
N ASN A 495 -7.53 26.00 21.65
CA ASN A 495 -7.12 27.40 21.89
C ASN A 495 -5.79 27.38 22.66
N PRO A 496 -4.63 27.53 22.00
CA PRO A 496 -3.36 27.59 22.71
C PRO A 496 -3.24 28.91 23.49
N ALA A 497 -2.60 28.85 24.66
CA ALA A 497 -2.15 30.06 25.33
C ALA A 497 -1.02 30.70 24.50
N VAL A 498 -1.13 31.99 24.20
CA VAL A 498 -0.15 32.71 23.37
C VAL A 498 0.84 33.43 24.28
N VAL A 499 2.13 33.12 24.13
CA VAL A 499 3.23 33.80 24.81
C VAL A 499 4.06 34.53 23.75
N PRO A 500 4.28 35.86 23.85
CA PRO A 500 5.17 36.57 22.95
C PRO A 500 6.57 35.97 22.98
N VAL A 501 7.22 35.82 21.82
CA VAL A 501 8.57 35.24 21.71
C VAL A 501 9.59 35.97 22.61
N ALA A 502 9.41 37.27 22.83
CA ALA A 502 10.26 38.07 23.71
C ALA A 502 10.13 37.71 25.20
N ASP A 503 8.99 37.16 25.60
CA ASP A 503 8.68 36.76 26.98
C ASP A 503 8.94 35.25 27.21
N PHE A 504 9.35 34.54 26.14
CA PHE A 504 9.62 33.11 26.19
C PHE A 504 11.01 32.85 26.80
N SER A 505 11.03 32.33 28.03
CA SER A 505 12.26 32.13 28.82
C SER A 505 12.70 30.68 28.97
N GLU A 506 11.98 29.72 28.38
CA GLU A 506 12.32 28.30 28.51
C GLU A 506 13.42 27.86 27.52
N THR A 507 14.26 26.92 27.96
CA THR A 507 15.36 26.39 27.14
C THR A 507 14.85 25.24 26.26
N PRO A 508 15.02 25.28 24.92
CA PRO A 508 14.55 24.20 24.06
C PRO A 508 15.43 22.94 24.18
N LEU A 509 14.80 21.77 24.36
CA LEU A 509 15.45 20.45 24.17
C LEU A 509 15.64 20.13 22.69
N GLY A 510 14.78 20.69 21.84
CA GLY A 510 14.84 20.59 20.39
C GLY A 510 13.83 21.53 19.76
N SER A 511 14.22 22.18 18.66
CA SER A 511 13.34 23.08 17.93
C SER A 511 13.49 22.91 16.42
N THR A 512 12.38 23.05 15.71
CA THR A 512 12.43 23.34 14.28
C THR A 512 12.72 24.82 14.09
N PRO A 513 13.60 25.21 13.14
CA PRO A 513 13.93 26.61 12.93
C PRO A 513 12.67 27.39 12.57
N LEU A 514 12.44 28.48 13.31
CA LEU A 514 11.30 29.36 13.13
C LEU A 514 11.24 29.89 11.69
N ARG A 515 10.12 29.67 10.98
CA ARG A 515 9.91 30.19 9.62
C ARG A 515 8.60 31.00 9.53
N PRO A 516 8.59 32.17 8.85
CA PRO A 516 7.37 32.94 8.64
C PRO A 516 6.29 32.10 7.92
N GLY A 517 5.07 32.09 8.44
CA GLY A 517 3.94 31.38 7.85
C GLY A 517 3.96 29.85 8.00
N LYS A 518 4.84 29.30 8.87
CA LYS A 518 4.85 27.88 9.22
C LYS A 518 4.88 27.70 10.73
N ILE A 519 4.06 26.76 11.23
CA ILE A 519 4.12 26.34 12.63
C ILE A 519 5.50 25.72 12.88
N SER A 520 6.18 26.25 13.88
CA SER A 520 7.45 25.68 14.36
C SER A 520 7.17 25.01 15.68
N LEU A 521 7.62 23.77 15.84
CA LEU A 521 7.46 23.01 17.07
C LEU A 521 8.74 23.11 17.89
N MET A 522 8.55 23.38 19.18
CA MET A 522 9.60 23.40 20.18
C MET A 522 9.17 22.54 21.36
N ILE A 523 10.10 21.72 21.87
CA ILE A 523 9.90 20.97 23.12
C ILE A 523 10.76 21.66 24.18
N SER A 524 10.16 22.12 25.28
CA SER A 524 10.92 22.71 26.39
C SER A 524 11.58 21.64 27.26
N ASP A 525 12.52 22.05 28.10
CA ASP A 525 13.18 21.19 29.10
C ASP A 525 12.24 20.55 30.13
N LYS A 526 11.01 21.05 30.24
CA LYS A 526 9.92 20.45 31.03
C LYS A 526 9.02 19.51 30.23
N TYR A 527 9.38 19.18 28.99
CA TYR A 527 8.60 18.35 28.06
C TYR A 527 7.25 18.97 27.64
N GLU A 528 7.13 20.29 27.68
CA GLU A 528 5.96 20.99 27.15
C GLU A 528 6.13 21.23 25.64
N LEU A 529 5.04 21.05 24.88
CA LEU A 529 5.03 21.28 23.44
C LEU A 529 4.57 22.70 23.14
N TRP A 530 5.46 23.50 22.56
CA TRP A 530 5.20 24.88 22.18
C TRP A 530 5.13 25.01 20.65
N MET A 531 4.14 25.76 20.19
CA MET A 531 3.97 26.11 18.77
C MET A 531 4.32 27.58 18.55
N GLY A 532 5.41 27.83 17.83
CA GLY A 532 5.85 29.16 17.45
C GLY A 532 5.33 29.57 16.09
N ASN A 533 4.87 30.82 15.98
CA ASN A 533 4.62 31.51 14.72
C ASN A 533 5.43 32.82 14.68
N LEU A 534 6.20 33.04 13.62
CA LEU A 534 6.95 34.29 13.41
C LEU A 534 6.11 35.42 12.80
N THR A 535 4.85 35.16 12.46
CA THR A 535 3.96 36.18 11.90
C THR A 535 2.95 36.63 12.95
N PRO A 536 2.48 37.90 12.90
CA PRO A 536 1.43 38.39 13.78
C PRO A 536 0.06 37.79 13.50
N ASN A 537 -0.06 36.96 12.44
CA ASN A 537 -1.31 36.35 12.03
C ASN A 537 -1.63 35.14 12.92
N GLU A 538 -2.92 34.97 13.25
CA GLU A 538 -3.39 33.77 13.94
C GLU A 538 -3.28 32.55 13.02
N LEU A 539 -2.76 31.43 13.54
CA LEU A 539 -2.71 30.15 12.83
C LEU A 539 -3.76 29.22 13.41
N VAL A 540 -4.77 28.90 12.61
CA VAL A 540 -5.77 27.88 12.95
C VAL A 540 -5.23 26.53 12.50
N THR A 541 -5.11 25.59 13.44
CA THR A 541 -4.64 24.22 13.19
C THR A 541 -5.59 23.22 13.87
N GLU A 542 -5.85 22.11 13.20
CA GLU A 542 -6.62 21.00 13.78
C GLU A 542 -5.70 20.02 14.52
N ALA A 543 -6.25 19.30 15.52
CA ALA A 543 -5.48 18.35 16.33
C ALA A 543 -4.83 17.23 15.48
N GLY A 544 -5.48 16.83 14.39
CA GLY A 544 -4.94 15.86 13.44
C GLY A 544 -3.69 16.35 12.70
N GLU A 545 -3.58 17.65 12.42
CA GLU A 545 -2.41 18.25 11.77
C GLU A 545 -1.22 18.37 12.74
N LEU A 546 -1.50 18.67 14.01
CA LEU A 546 -0.51 18.75 15.09
C LEU A 546 0.20 17.41 15.35
N LEU A 547 -0.56 16.32 15.28
CA LEU A 547 -0.10 14.96 15.59
C LEU A 547 0.43 14.20 14.36
N GLY A 548 0.62 14.90 13.24
CA GLY A 548 1.31 14.36 12.05
C GLY A 548 0.45 13.45 11.17
N PHE A 549 -0.88 13.50 11.25
CA PHE A 549 -1.77 12.68 10.42
C PHE A 549 -2.11 13.32 9.05
N GLY A 550 -1.58 14.51 8.74
CA GLY A 550 -1.72 15.14 7.42
C GLY A 550 -0.68 16.22 7.16
N THR A 551 -0.01 16.16 6.01
CA THR A 551 0.89 17.22 5.54
C THR A 551 0.22 18.01 4.43
N GLY A 552 -0.22 19.26 4.70
CA GLY A 552 -0.31 20.28 3.65
C GLY A 552 -1.59 21.11 3.53
N GLY A 553 -2.12 21.69 4.62
CA GLY A 553 -3.37 22.47 4.55
C GLY A 553 -3.51 23.71 5.44
N TYR A 554 -2.43 24.41 5.83
CA TYR A 554 -2.58 25.60 6.69
C TYR A 554 -3.35 26.73 5.98
N ARG A 555 -4.42 27.23 6.60
CA ARG A 555 -5.09 28.48 6.18
C ARG A 555 -4.61 29.62 7.05
N GLN A 556 -4.02 30.62 6.42
CA GLN A 556 -3.67 31.87 7.08
C GLN A 556 -4.93 32.73 7.16
N GLN A 557 -5.38 33.07 8.37
CA GLN A 557 -6.46 34.02 8.56
C GLN A 557 -5.81 35.37 8.88
N VAL A 558 -6.02 36.36 8.02
CA VAL A 558 -5.54 37.73 8.26
C VAL A 558 -6.52 38.38 9.23
N VAL A 559 -6.03 38.80 10.39
CA VAL A 559 -6.78 39.57 11.39
C VAL A 559 -6.54 41.05 11.17
#